data_AF-A0A0L7KXE0-F1
#
_entry.id   AF-A0A0L7KXE0-F1
#
_cell.length_a   1.000
_cell.length_b   1.000
_cell.length_c   1.000
_cell.angle_alpha   90.00
_cell.angle_beta   90.00
_cell.angle_gamma   90.00
#
_symmetry.space_group_name_H-M   'P 1'
#
loop_
_entity.id
_entity.type
_entity.pdbx_description
1 polymer ?
#
loop_
_entity_poly.entity_id
_entity_poly.type
_entity_poly.pdbx_seq_one_letter_code
_entity_poly.pdbx_strand_id
1 'polypeptide(L)'
;MEEIREMRGSVAALIATFTQQMAFFEGKLQVPSDAPATTASLATEFASIKSFIMIALKALQEQIQMTAQAVDQLEIRNRRKILLIHGVAEENKEVTATAVSRVVISQLKHAEFSIKDISRCHRMGRSSNDRPRPILVKLRDVSLRDKLWFSKTNLKDSGITISEFLTKARHEVFMHAR
;
A
#
# COMPACT_ATOMS: atom_id res chain seq x y z
N MET A 1 -4.45 -8.91 14.47
CA MET A 1 -5.84 -9.42 14.59
C MET A 1 -6.62 -8.62 15.61
N GLU A 2 -6.01 -8.26 16.76
CA GLU A 2 -6.63 -7.39 17.76
C GLU A 2 -6.96 -5.99 17.24
N GLU A 3 -6.04 -5.32 16.56
CA GLU A 3 -6.28 -3.99 15.96
C GLU A 3 -7.44 -3.98 14.94
N ILE A 4 -7.64 -5.06 14.19
CA ILE A 4 -8.76 -5.19 13.24
C ILE A 4 -10.09 -5.37 13.98
N ARG A 5 -10.06 -6.05 15.13
CA ARG A 5 -11.22 -6.27 15.99
C ARG A 5 -11.63 -4.96 16.68
N GLU A 6 -10.66 -4.21 17.20
CA GLU A 6 -10.89 -2.88 17.80
C GLU A 6 -11.45 -1.90 16.77
N MET A 7 -10.89 -1.89 15.55
CA MET A 7 -11.37 -1.05 14.45
C MET A 7 -12.81 -1.39 14.05
N ARG A 8 -13.16 -2.69 13.97
CA ARG A 8 -14.55 -3.14 13.74
C ARG A 8 -15.49 -2.70 14.85
N GLY A 9 -15.06 -2.78 16.10
CA GLY A 9 -15.83 -2.33 17.26
C GLY A 9 -16.10 -0.82 17.23
N SER A 10 -15.08 -0.02 16.89
CA SER A 10 -15.19 1.43 16.74
C SER A 10 -16.19 1.83 15.65
N VAL A 11 -16.13 1.18 14.48
CA VAL A 11 -17.08 1.45 13.38
C VAL A 11 -18.50 1.07 13.76
N ALA A 12 -18.70 -0.07 14.43
CA ALA A 12 -20.03 -0.47 14.90
C ALA A 12 -20.61 0.53 15.91
N ALA A 13 -19.79 1.04 16.83
CA ALA A 13 -20.20 2.06 17.80
C ALA A 13 -20.57 3.40 17.12
N LEU A 14 -19.79 3.82 16.11
CA LEU A 14 -20.07 5.03 15.34
C LEU A 14 -21.38 4.89 14.55
N ILE A 15 -21.61 3.75 13.90
CA ILE A 15 -22.85 3.46 13.18
C ILE A 15 -24.04 3.48 14.14
N ALA A 16 -23.94 2.80 15.28
CA ALA A 16 -25.01 2.76 16.28
C ALA A 16 -25.36 4.18 16.79
N THR A 17 -24.34 4.99 17.09
CA THR A 17 -24.53 6.39 17.52
C THR A 17 -25.20 7.22 16.43
N PHE A 18 -24.80 7.04 15.18
CA PHE A 18 -25.40 7.73 14.04
C PHE A 18 -26.86 7.34 13.84
N THR A 19 -27.17 6.04 13.84
CA THR A 19 -28.54 5.54 13.70
C THR A 19 -29.43 6.02 14.83
N GLN A 20 -28.93 6.06 16.07
CA GLN A 20 -29.69 6.56 17.22
C GLN A 20 -30.01 8.05 17.11
N GLN A 21 -29.02 8.88 16.74
CA GLN A 21 -29.21 10.33 16.57
C GLN A 21 -30.16 10.65 15.41
N MET A 22 -30.05 9.91 14.30
CA MET A 22 -30.98 10.03 13.16
C MET A 22 -32.40 9.64 13.54
N ALA A 23 -32.60 8.51 14.23
CA ALA A 23 -33.92 8.09 14.70
C ALA A 23 -34.54 9.10 15.68
N PHE A 24 -33.73 9.72 16.55
CA PHE A 24 -34.19 10.78 17.44
C PHE A 24 -34.64 12.03 16.67
N PHE A 25 -33.92 12.40 15.61
CA PHE A 25 -34.28 13.53 14.75
C PHE A 25 -35.54 13.25 13.93
N GLU A 26 -35.66 12.06 13.33
CA GLU A 26 -36.86 11.61 12.63
C GLU A 26 -38.08 11.58 13.56
N GLY A 27 -37.91 11.12 14.81
CA GLY A 27 -38.96 11.15 15.83
C GLY A 27 -39.43 12.58 16.15
N LYS A 28 -38.52 13.56 16.22
CA LYS A 28 -38.88 14.98 16.40
C LYS A 28 -39.66 15.57 15.23
N LEU A 29 -39.42 15.11 14.00
CA LEU A 29 -40.15 15.55 12.81
C LEU A 29 -41.57 14.97 12.73
N GLN A 30 -41.83 13.81 13.35
CA GLN A 30 -43.13 13.12 13.32
C GLN A 30 -44.12 13.63 14.37
N VAL A 31 -43.65 14.34 15.40
CA VAL A 31 -44.52 14.95 16.41
C VAL A 31 -45.12 16.25 15.82
N PRO A 32 -46.46 16.39 15.73
CA PRO A 32 -47.08 17.64 15.33
C PRO A 32 -46.71 18.72 16.36
N SER A 33 -45.91 19.71 15.96
CA SER A 33 -45.62 20.86 16.81
C SER A 33 -46.72 21.90 16.61
N ASP A 34 -47.55 22.11 17.64
CA ASP A 34 -48.52 23.23 17.69
C ASP A 34 -47.83 24.61 17.81
N ALA A 35 -46.51 24.63 18.05
CA ALA A 35 -45.71 25.84 18.11
C ALA A 35 -45.04 26.15 16.74
N PRO A 36 -45.11 27.41 16.25
CA PRO A 36 -44.45 27.80 15.01
C PRO A 36 -42.94 27.67 15.17
N ALA A 37 -42.29 26.96 14.25
CA ALA A 37 -40.84 26.85 14.20
C ALA A 37 -40.23 28.26 14.13
N THR A 38 -39.51 28.67 15.18
CA THR A 38 -38.81 29.95 15.19
C THR A 38 -37.48 29.80 14.46
N THR A 39 -37.04 30.87 13.80
CA THR A 39 -35.73 30.93 13.14
C THR A 39 -34.58 30.58 14.10
N ALA A 40 -34.71 30.92 15.39
CA ALA A 40 -33.76 30.56 16.44
C ALA A 40 -33.71 29.05 16.73
N SER A 41 -34.88 28.37 16.80
CA SER A 41 -34.94 26.92 17.01
C SER A 41 -34.31 26.16 15.83
N LEU A 42 -34.64 26.57 14.60
CA LEU A 42 -34.09 25.99 13.38
C LEU A 42 -32.57 26.18 13.28
N ALA A 43 -32.07 27.38 13.64
CA ALA A 43 -30.64 27.68 13.66
C ALA A 43 -29.88 26.80 14.67
N THR A 44 -30.50 26.51 15.82
CA THR A 44 -29.90 25.65 16.85
C THR A 44 -29.81 24.20 16.37
N GLU A 45 -30.91 23.66 15.80
CA GLU A 45 -30.93 22.30 15.24
C GLU A 45 -29.94 22.15 14.09
N PHE A 46 -29.89 23.14 13.18
CA PHE A 46 -28.93 23.16 12.10
C PHE A 46 -27.47 23.18 12.60
N ALA A 47 -27.17 23.97 13.64
CA ALA A 47 -25.84 24.01 14.23
C ALA A 47 -25.45 22.65 14.85
N SER A 48 -26.39 21.98 15.53
CA SER A 48 -26.17 20.64 16.09
C SER A 48 -25.90 19.60 14.99
N ILE A 49 -26.71 19.59 13.92
CA ILE A 49 -26.51 18.69 12.77
C ILE A 49 -25.17 18.96 12.10
N LYS A 50 -24.85 20.24 11.85
CA LYS A 50 -23.58 20.63 11.24
C LYS A 50 -22.39 20.16 12.08
N SER A 51 -22.43 20.37 13.39
CA SER A 51 -21.37 19.90 14.30
C SER A 51 -21.21 18.38 14.23
N PHE A 52 -22.33 17.65 14.28
CA PHE A 52 -22.36 16.20 14.20
C PHE A 52 -21.77 15.67 12.88
N ILE A 53 -22.20 16.22 11.74
CA ILE A 53 -21.67 15.85 10.42
C ILE A 53 -20.16 16.10 10.35
N MET A 54 -19.68 17.23 10.87
CA MET A 54 -18.25 17.55 10.88
C MET A 54 -17.44 16.57 11.73
N ILE A 55 -17.97 16.16 12.89
CA ILE A 55 -17.32 15.14 13.75
C ILE A 55 -17.29 13.79 13.03
N ALA A 56 -18.41 13.35 12.43
CA ALA A 56 -18.49 12.09 11.71
C ALA A 56 -17.55 12.05 10.48
N LEU A 57 -17.48 13.13 9.70
CA LEU A 57 -16.57 13.26 8.57
C LEU A 57 -15.10 13.21 9.01
N LYS A 58 -14.76 13.89 10.11
CA LYS A 58 -13.40 13.85 10.67
C LYS A 58 -13.01 12.45 11.11
N ALA A 59 -13.90 11.76 11.84
CA ALA A 59 -13.67 10.39 12.28
C ALA A 59 -13.49 9.42 11.09
N LEU A 60 -14.30 9.58 10.03
CA LEU A 60 -14.16 8.78 8.82
C LEU A 60 -12.83 9.05 8.10
N GLN A 61 -12.42 10.31 8.00
CA GLN A 61 -11.14 10.70 7.40
C GLN A 61 -9.96 10.09 8.17
N GLU A 62 -9.98 10.15 9.51
CA GLU A 62 -8.97 9.53 10.37
C GLU A 62 -8.92 8.01 10.16
N GLN A 63 -10.08 7.36 10.05
CA GLN A 63 -10.16 5.92 9.83
C GLN A 63 -9.61 5.49 8.47
N ILE A 64 -9.91 6.24 7.41
CA ILE A 64 -9.36 6.01 6.07
C ILE A 64 -7.83 6.14 6.12
N GLN A 65 -7.32 7.17 6.81
CA GLN A 65 -5.88 7.41 6.94
C GLN A 65 -5.18 6.26 7.67
N MET A 66 -5.72 5.80 8.81
CA MET A 66 -5.16 4.65 9.56
C MET A 66 -5.16 3.38 8.71
N THR A 67 -6.25 3.14 7.97
CA THR A 67 -6.38 1.97 7.11
C THR A 67 -5.37 2.01 5.96
N ALA A 68 -5.21 3.16 5.31
CA ALA A 68 -4.23 3.36 4.26
C ALA A 68 -2.80 3.11 4.75
N GLN A 69 -2.46 3.57 5.96
CA GLN A 69 -1.17 3.32 6.59
C GLN A 69 -0.96 1.83 6.88
N ALA A 70 -1.96 1.14 7.44
CA ALA A 70 -1.86 -0.29 7.72
C ALA A 70 -1.64 -1.12 6.44
N VAL A 71 -2.35 -0.78 5.34
CA VAL A 71 -2.17 -1.41 4.03
C VAL A 71 -0.75 -1.19 3.52
N ASP A 72 -0.20 0.03 3.56
CA ASP A 72 1.19 0.30 3.14
C ASP A 72 2.19 -0.54 3.94
N GLN A 73 2.04 -0.64 5.26
CA GLN A 73 2.95 -1.42 6.10
C GLN A 73 2.91 -2.92 5.78
N LEU A 74 1.71 -3.47 5.53
CA LEU A 74 1.55 -4.86 5.12
C LEU A 74 2.17 -5.11 3.74
N GLU A 75 1.95 -4.21 2.78
CA GLU A 75 2.56 -4.30 1.47
C GLU A 75 4.08 -4.27 1.56
N ILE A 76 4.66 -3.34 2.32
CA ILE A 76 6.11 -3.24 2.48
C ILE A 76 6.69 -4.46 3.17
N ARG A 77 6.01 -5.00 4.20
CA ARG A 77 6.44 -6.25 4.83
C ARG A 77 6.49 -7.42 3.84
N ASN A 78 5.59 -7.45 2.85
CA ASN A 78 5.59 -8.45 1.79
C ASN A 78 6.65 -8.16 0.70
N ARG A 79 6.86 -6.88 0.35
CA ARG A 79 7.79 -6.42 -0.68
C ARG A 79 9.26 -6.34 -0.21
N ARG A 80 9.55 -6.35 1.09
CA ARG A 80 10.93 -6.22 1.64
C ARG A 80 11.93 -7.28 1.17
N LYS A 81 11.45 -8.42 0.66
CA LYS A 81 12.30 -9.49 0.09
C LYS A 81 12.43 -9.41 -1.42
N ILE A 82 11.87 -8.36 -2.04
CA ILE A 82 11.73 -8.24 -3.48
C ILE A 82 12.70 -7.19 -4.01
N LEU A 83 13.42 -7.56 -5.06
CA LEU A 83 14.18 -6.65 -5.90
C LEU A 83 13.63 -6.69 -7.32
N LEU A 84 13.74 -5.58 -8.02
CA LEU A 84 13.51 -5.49 -9.45
C LEU A 84 14.85 -5.41 -10.16
N ILE A 85 15.05 -6.25 -11.17
CA ILE A 85 16.25 -6.26 -12.01
C ILE A 85 15.84 -5.80 -13.41
N HIS A 86 16.49 -4.74 -13.90
CA HIS A 86 16.22 -4.11 -15.20
C HIS A 86 17.37 -4.38 -16.15
N GLY A 87 17.11 -4.36 -17.46
CA GLY A 87 18.16 -4.46 -18.49
C GLY A 87 18.60 -5.89 -18.83
N VAL A 88 17.97 -6.92 -18.26
CA VAL A 88 18.25 -8.32 -18.61
C VAL A 88 17.52 -8.67 -19.91
N ALA A 89 18.24 -9.05 -20.96
CA ALA A 89 17.66 -9.43 -22.25
C ALA A 89 16.59 -10.53 -22.10
N GLU A 90 15.53 -10.48 -22.91
CA GLU A 90 14.47 -11.50 -22.93
C GLU A 90 14.86 -12.63 -23.89
N GLU A 91 14.71 -13.88 -23.45
CA GLU A 91 14.96 -15.07 -24.27
C GLU A 91 13.65 -15.84 -24.51
N ASN A 92 13.52 -16.47 -25.68
CA ASN A 92 12.38 -17.33 -25.97
C ASN A 92 12.39 -18.55 -25.02
N LYS A 93 11.24 -18.81 -24.37
CA LYS A 93 11.10 -19.87 -23.33
C LYS A 93 12.07 -19.69 -22.16
N GLU A 94 12.31 -18.43 -21.75
CA GLU A 94 13.22 -18.13 -20.64
C GLU A 94 12.79 -18.75 -19.31
N VAL A 95 13.78 -19.19 -18.54
CA VAL A 95 13.64 -19.47 -17.10
C VAL A 95 14.23 -18.29 -16.35
N THR A 96 13.36 -17.38 -15.91
CA THR A 96 13.73 -16.11 -15.26
C THR A 96 14.67 -16.31 -14.07
N ALA A 97 14.46 -17.34 -13.26
CA ALA A 97 15.31 -17.65 -12.12
C ALA A 97 16.76 -17.96 -12.52
N THR A 98 16.97 -18.68 -13.64
CA THR A 98 18.29 -18.98 -14.18
C THR A 98 18.97 -17.73 -14.71
N ALA A 99 18.22 -16.85 -15.39
CA ALA A 99 18.74 -15.57 -15.86
C ALA A 99 19.19 -14.68 -14.68
N VAL A 100 18.39 -14.60 -13.62
CA VAL A 100 18.76 -13.88 -12.39
C VAL A 100 19.98 -14.50 -11.73
N SER A 101 20.03 -15.83 -11.60
CA SER A 101 21.19 -16.53 -11.01
C SER A 101 22.48 -16.21 -11.77
N ARG A 102 22.42 -16.16 -13.11
CA ARG A 102 23.55 -15.80 -13.97
C ARG A 102 24.04 -14.38 -13.64
N VAL A 103 23.13 -13.40 -13.60
CA VAL A 103 23.44 -11.99 -13.28
C VAL A 103 24.04 -11.87 -11.88
N VAL A 104 23.48 -12.56 -10.89
CA VAL A 104 23.95 -12.49 -9.50
C VAL A 104 25.35 -13.09 -9.36
N ILE A 105 25.61 -14.24 -9.98
CA ILE A 105 26.93 -14.89 -9.92
C ILE A 105 27.97 -14.08 -10.70
N SER A 106 27.68 -13.70 -11.94
CA SER A 106 28.68 -13.08 -12.82
C SER A 106 28.90 -11.60 -12.54
N GLN A 107 27.84 -10.83 -12.29
CA GLN A 107 27.93 -9.37 -12.15
C GLN A 107 28.00 -8.93 -10.69
N LEU A 108 27.20 -9.55 -9.80
CA LEU A 108 27.21 -9.17 -8.37
C LEU A 108 28.29 -9.90 -7.55
N LYS A 109 28.98 -10.89 -8.13
CA LYS A 109 30.07 -11.67 -7.51
C LYS A 109 29.65 -12.52 -6.30
N HIS A 110 28.41 -13.02 -6.29
CA HIS A 110 27.91 -13.94 -5.27
C HIS A 110 27.91 -15.37 -5.80
N ALA A 111 29.07 -16.04 -5.75
CA ALA A 111 29.27 -17.38 -6.35
C ALA A 111 28.41 -18.49 -5.72
N GLU A 112 28.05 -18.35 -4.45
CA GLU A 112 27.23 -19.35 -3.72
C GLU A 112 25.72 -19.21 -4.00
N PHE A 113 25.31 -18.18 -4.74
CA PHE A 113 23.90 -17.92 -5.01
C PHE A 113 23.29 -19.03 -5.87
N SER A 114 22.13 -19.54 -5.46
CA SER A 114 21.41 -20.59 -6.17
C SER A 114 19.96 -20.21 -6.45
N ILE A 115 19.35 -20.89 -7.42
CA ILE A 115 17.91 -20.81 -7.70
C ILE A 115 17.09 -21.16 -6.45
N LYS A 116 17.63 -21.97 -5.53
CA LYS A 116 16.98 -22.31 -4.26
C LYS A 116 16.74 -21.09 -3.37
N ASP A 117 17.56 -20.05 -3.49
CA ASP A 117 17.43 -18.82 -2.71
C ASP A 117 16.29 -17.93 -3.19
N ILE A 118 15.76 -18.21 -4.38
CA ILE A 118 14.64 -17.53 -4.99
C ILE A 118 13.33 -18.21 -4.56
N SER A 119 12.42 -17.41 -4.03
CA SER A 119 11.05 -17.84 -3.70
C SER A 119 10.09 -17.64 -4.87
N ARG A 120 10.24 -16.57 -5.65
CA ARG A 120 9.41 -16.27 -6.83
C ARG A 120 10.21 -15.40 -7.80
N CYS A 121 10.11 -15.68 -9.10
CA CYS A 121 10.78 -14.89 -10.14
C CYS A 121 9.93 -14.84 -11.41
N HIS A 122 9.67 -13.65 -11.94
CA HIS A 122 8.90 -13.47 -13.18
C HIS A 122 9.12 -12.07 -13.78
N ARG A 123 8.86 -11.92 -15.08
CA ARG A 123 8.85 -10.63 -15.77
C ARG A 123 7.60 -9.83 -15.37
N MET A 124 7.76 -8.52 -15.30
CA MET A 124 6.70 -7.57 -14.98
C MET A 124 6.25 -6.82 -16.23
N GLY A 125 4.94 -6.59 -16.34
CA GLY A 125 4.36 -5.76 -17.39
C GLY A 125 4.17 -6.44 -18.75
N ARG A 126 3.69 -5.65 -19.71
CA ARG A 126 3.42 -6.09 -21.08
C ARG A 126 4.71 -6.13 -21.89
N SER A 127 4.83 -7.10 -22.80
CA SER A 127 5.97 -7.18 -23.71
C SER A 127 6.04 -5.92 -24.56
N SER A 128 7.24 -5.35 -24.71
CA SER A 128 7.52 -4.21 -25.57
C SER A 128 8.79 -4.49 -26.35
N ASN A 129 8.87 -4.00 -27.59
CA ASN A 129 10.06 -4.15 -28.43
C ASN A 129 11.16 -3.14 -28.08
N ASP A 130 10.85 -2.10 -27.30
CA ASP A 130 11.80 -1.02 -27.00
C ASP A 130 12.78 -1.40 -25.89
N ARG A 131 12.29 -2.04 -24.82
CA ARG A 131 13.09 -2.36 -23.63
C ARG A 131 12.70 -3.69 -23.01
N PRO A 132 13.68 -4.48 -22.52
CA PRO A 132 13.40 -5.71 -21.81
C PRO A 132 12.60 -5.42 -20.54
N ARG A 133 11.58 -6.24 -20.26
CA ARG A 133 10.75 -6.10 -19.07
C ARG A 133 11.55 -6.32 -17.79
N PRO A 134 11.28 -5.58 -16.72
CA PRO A 134 11.92 -5.82 -15.43
C PRO A 134 11.60 -7.23 -14.91
N ILE A 135 12.57 -7.87 -14.29
CA ILE A 135 12.38 -9.13 -13.56
C ILE A 135 12.11 -8.79 -12.09
N LEU A 136 10.96 -9.22 -11.59
CA LEU A 136 10.68 -9.24 -10.16
C LEU A 136 11.25 -10.52 -9.56
N VAL A 137 12.18 -10.38 -8.61
CA VAL A 137 12.76 -11.48 -7.85
C VAL A 137 12.44 -11.32 -6.38
N LYS A 138 11.72 -12.30 -5.82
CA LYS A 138 11.49 -12.44 -4.38
C LYS A 138 12.46 -13.47 -3.82
N LEU A 139 13.31 -13.05 -2.90
CA LEU A 139 14.25 -13.93 -2.21
C LEU A 139 13.59 -14.57 -0.98
N ARG A 140 14.18 -15.67 -0.51
CA ARG A 140 13.73 -16.34 0.72
C ARG A 140 14.08 -15.55 1.97
N ASP A 141 15.24 -14.90 1.96
CA ASP A 141 15.79 -14.21 3.13
C ASP A 141 16.01 -12.71 2.87
N VAL A 142 15.77 -11.88 3.89
CA VAL A 142 15.99 -10.42 3.81
C VAL A 142 17.48 -10.10 3.83
N SER A 143 18.28 -10.81 4.62
CA SER A 143 19.73 -10.62 4.66
C SER A 143 20.38 -10.88 3.30
N LEU A 144 19.91 -11.91 2.58
CA LEU A 144 20.37 -12.18 1.22
C LEU A 144 19.96 -11.05 0.27
N ARG A 145 18.73 -10.54 0.39
CA ARG A 145 18.24 -9.38 -0.37
C ARG A 145 19.14 -8.17 -0.17
N ASP A 146 19.46 -7.88 1.08
CA ASP A 146 20.28 -6.74 1.46
C ASP A 146 21.71 -6.89 0.93
N LYS A 147 22.31 -8.09 1.03
CA LYS A 147 23.62 -8.39 0.43
C LYS A 147 23.64 -8.09 -1.07
N LEU A 148 22.65 -8.58 -1.82
CA LEU A 148 22.56 -8.30 -3.27
C LEU A 148 22.36 -6.82 -3.55
N TRP A 149 21.53 -6.14 -2.75
CA TRP A 149 21.29 -4.70 -2.89
C TRP A 149 22.54 -3.87 -2.67
N PHE A 150 23.35 -4.17 -1.65
CA PHE A 150 24.58 -3.45 -1.39
C PHE A 150 25.67 -3.72 -2.43
N SER A 151 25.66 -4.88 -3.09
CA SER A 151 26.55 -5.18 -4.21
C SER A 151 26.15 -4.54 -5.54
N LYS A 152 25.05 -3.77 -5.61
CA LYS A 152 24.55 -3.17 -6.87
C LYS A 152 25.55 -2.26 -7.58
N THR A 153 26.54 -1.72 -6.86
CA THR A 153 27.62 -0.91 -7.47
C THR A 153 28.48 -1.71 -8.44
N ASN A 154 28.50 -3.04 -8.33
CA ASN A 154 29.20 -3.91 -9.28
C ASN A 154 28.51 -3.96 -10.65
N LEU A 155 27.26 -3.48 -10.76
CA LEU A 155 26.50 -3.43 -12.01
C LEU A 155 26.78 -2.16 -12.84
N LYS A 156 27.65 -1.26 -12.37
CA LYS A 156 28.05 -0.11 -13.17
C LYS A 156 28.58 -0.58 -14.53
N ASP A 157 28.20 0.14 -15.58
CA ASP A 157 28.58 -0.12 -16.97
C ASP A 157 28.08 -1.44 -17.58
N SER A 158 27.34 -2.26 -16.82
CA SER A 158 26.76 -3.52 -17.33
C SER A 158 25.46 -3.34 -18.12
N GLY A 159 24.85 -2.15 -18.09
CA GLY A 159 23.50 -1.90 -18.61
C GLY A 159 22.37 -2.49 -17.76
N ILE A 160 22.70 -3.21 -16.69
CA ILE A 160 21.74 -3.78 -15.73
C ILE A 160 21.63 -2.86 -14.52
N THR A 161 20.42 -2.67 -14.01
CA THR A 161 20.19 -1.93 -12.77
C THR A 161 19.27 -2.69 -11.82
N ILE A 162 19.43 -2.44 -10.52
CA ILE A 162 18.57 -3.00 -9.47
C ILE A 162 17.84 -1.86 -8.78
N SER A 163 16.53 -2.03 -8.58
CA SER A 163 15.70 -1.13 -7.77
C SER A 163 14.91 -1.90 -6.71
N GLU A 164 14.57 -1.24 -5.61
CA GLU A 164 13.64 -1.77 -4.64
C GLU A 164 12.20 -1.78 -5.19
N PHE A 165 11.39 -2.73 -4.73
CA PHE A 165 9.97 -2.77 -5.08
C PHE A 165 9.12 -2.02 -4.05
N LEU A 166 9.17 -0.70 -4.11
CA LEU A 166 8.46 0.19 -3.17
C LEU A 166 6.95 0.23 -3.45
N THR A 167 6.17 0.61 -2.45
CA THR A 167 4.76 1.01 -2.64
C THR A 167 4.70 2.35 -3.36
N LYS A 168 3.54 2.70 -3.92
CA LYS A 168 3.38 3.94 -4.70
C LYS A 168 3.78 5.18 -3.89
N ALA A 169 3.25 5.32 -2.67
CA ALA A 169 3.55 6.44 -1.79
C ALA A 169 5.04 6.56 -1.48
N ARG A 170 5.72 5.44 -1.18
CA ARG A 170 7.16 5.45 -0.89
C ARG A 170 8.02 5.69 -2.12
N HIS A 171 7.59 5.18 -3.27
CA HIS A 171 8.24 5.46 -4.54
C HIS A 171 8.16 6.94 -4.89
N GLU A 172 6.99 7.57 -4.68
CA GLU A 172 6.82 9.01 -4.86
C GLU A 172 7.78 9.77 -3.94
N VAL A 173 7.82 9.48 -2.63
CA VAL A 173 8.77 10.12 -1.69
C VAL A 173 10.22 9.93 -2.15
N PHE A 174 10.60 8.73 -2.59
CA PHE A 174 11.94 8.46 -3.12
C PHE A 174 12.26 9.32 -4.35
N MET A 175 11.32 9.46 -5.28
CA MET A 175 11.50 10.27 -6.48
C MET A 175 11.59 11.76 -6.18
N HIS A 176 10.95 12.25 -5.12
CA HIS A 176 11.07 13.65 -4.68
C HIS A 176 12.41 13.96 -3.99
N ALA A 177 13.03 12.96 -3.36
CA ALA A 177 14.29 13.12 -2.63
C ALA A 177 15.55 12.92 -3.51
N ARG A 178 15.38 12.50 -4.77
CA ARG A 178 16.46 12.16 -5.71
C ARG A 178 16.73 13.29 -6.68
#